data_AF-A0A0L8C5V7-F1
#
_entry.id   AF-A0A0L8C5V7-F1
#
_cell.length_a   1.000
_cell.length_b   1.000
_cell.length_c   1.000
_cell.angle_alpha   90.00
_cell.angle_beta   90.00
_cell.angle_gamma   90.00
#
_symmetry.space_group_name_H-M   'P 1'
#
loop_
_entity.id
_entity.type
_entity.pdbx_description
1 polymer ?
#
loop_
_entity_poly.entity_id
_entity_poly.type
_entity_poly.pdbx_seq_one_letter_code
_entity_poly.pdbx_strand_id
1 'polypeptide(L)'
;MTATTRLRHWPFYTASLCAFTSLPIMWFLASSYLLEVAAITFFCVYLIMSGRRLRMMTGKHLKTHARNTDEPEAVIFLVTFGAAATSLASLFFALNGQGTRPTLELALAFASVVLGWATIHVMAAMHYAHVYWVSGGDGQSPAPQRGLDFPETPEPGGYDFLYFSFVIGMTAQTSDVALTSTAMRRINLMHAIVSFFFNTVLVAAAVNAAVQLAG
;
A
#
# COMPACT_ATOMS: atom_id res chain seq x y z
N MET A 1 20.28 -16.39 8.61
CA MET A 1 19.31 -15.93 7.58
C MET A 1 19.24 -16.94 6.45
N THR A 2 18.28 -17.87 6.51
CA THR A 2 18.05 -18.93 5.52
C THR A 2 17.44 -18.38 4.22
N ALA A 3 17.77 -18.97 3.07
CA ALA A 3 17.51 -18.43 1.74
C ALA A 3 16.01 -18.18 1.39
N THR A 4 15.08 -18.73 2.16
CA THR A 4 13.62 -18.63 1.95
C THR A 4 13.00 -17.32 2.41
N THR A 5 13.60 -16.61 3.38
CA THR A 5 13.06 -15.35 3.93
C THR A 5 13.21 -14.16 2.95
N ARG A 6 14.19 -14.21 2.04
CA ARG A 6 14.43 -13.16 1.02
C ARG A 6 13.28 -13.01 0.02
N LEU A 7 12.48 -14.06 -0.21
CA LEU A 7 11.52 -14.11 -1.32
C LEU A 7 10.23 -13.31 -1.05
N ARG A 8 9.86 -13.06 0.22
CA ARG A 8 8.60 -12.34 0.54
C ARG A 8 8.73 -10.83 0.43
N HIS A 9 9.80 -10.24 0.95
CA HIS A 9 9.99 -8.79 1.00
C HIS A 9 10.82 -8.25 -0.18
N TRP A 10 11.21 -9.12 -1.11
CA TRP A 10 11.98 -8.74 -2.30
C TRP A 10 11.38 -7.52 -3.05
N PRO A 11 10.06 -7.42 -3.31
CA PRO A 11 9.48 -6.23 -3.96
C PRO A 11 9.77 -4.92 -3.24
N PHE A 12 9.80 -4.94 -1.90
CA PHE A 12 10.11 -3.76 -1.09
C PHE A 12 11.60 -3.41 -1.21
N TYR A 13 12.48 -4.39 -1.03
CA TYR A 13 13.93 -4.14 -1.11
C TYR A 13 14.38 -3.68 -2.50
N THR A 14 13.81 -4.24 -3.56
CA THR A 14 14.08 -3.78 -4.93
C THR A 14 13.54 -2.38 -5.17
N ALA A 15 12.33 -2.07 -4.69
CA ALA A 15 11.77 -0.72 -4.78
C ALA A 15 12.63 0.30 -4.04
N SER A 16 13.05 -0.02 -2.81
CA SER A 16 13.96 0.83 -2.03
C SER A 16 15.28 1.04 -2.75
N LEU A 17 15.90 -0.03 -3.27
CA LEU A 17 17.16 0.07 -4.01
C LEU A 17 17.01 0.98 -5.23
N CYS A 18 15.97 0.78 -6.06
CA CYS A 18 15.72 1.62 -7.23
C CYS A 18 15.53 3.09 -6.86
N ALA A 19 14.76 3.38 -5.79
CA ALA A 19 14.54 4.73 -5.31
C ALA A 19 15.81 5.39 -4.75
N PHE A 20 16.64 4.66 -4.01
CA PHE A 20 17.94 5.18 -3.56
C PHE A 20 18.88 5.46 -4.73
N THR A 21 18.89 4.60 -5.75
CA THR A 21 19.72 4.81 -6.95
C THR A 21 19.23 5.97 -7.82
N SER A 22 17.94 6.34 -7.76
CA SER A 22 17.43 7.50 -8.50
C SER A 22 17.85 8.83 -7.87
N LEU A 23 18.17 8.88 -6.57
CA LEU A 23 18.50 10.13 -5.87
C LEU A 23 19.74 10.85 -6.43
N PRO A 24 20.92 10.20 -6.62
CA PRO A 24 22.08 10.87 -7.18
C PRO A 24 21.83 11.38 -8.60
N ILE A 25 21.15 10.58 -9.42
CA ILE A 25 20.82 10.92 -10.81
C ILE A 25 19.95 12.18 -10.85
N MET A 26 18.91 12.22 -10.02
CA MET A 26 17.97 13.34 -9.95
C MET A 26 18.57 14.57 -9.30
N TRP A 27 19.51 14.42 -8.36
CA TRP A 27 20.23 15.54 -7.76
C TRP A 27 20.96 16.38 -8.83
N PHE A 28 21.57 15.74 -9.82
CA PHE A 28 22.26 16.43 -10.91
C PHE A 28 21.33 16.93 -12.01
N LEU A 29 20.22 16.27 -12.28
CA LEU A 29 19.33 16.59 -13.41
C LEU A 29 18.24 17.59 -13.06
N ALA A 30 17.59 17.45 -11.89
CA ALA A 30 16.47 18.28 -11.48
C ALA A 30 16.25 18.18 -9.96
N SER A 31 17.07 18.89 -9.18
CA SER A 31 17.02 18.89 -7.71
C SER A 31 15.65 19.27 -7.14
N SER A 32 14.84 20.04 -7.88
CA SER A 32 13.48 20.43 -7.50
C SER A 32 12.48 19.27 -7.43
N TYR A 33 12.74 18.14 -8.09
CA TYR A 33 11.82 16.98 -8.16
C TYR A 33 12.40 15.72 -7.50
N LEU A 34 13.46 15.88 -6.71
CA LEU A 34 14.26 14.78 -6.18
C LEU A 34 13.42 13.79 -5.36
N LEU A 35 12.56 14.32 -4.47
CA LEU A 35 11.78 13.52 -3.54
C LEU A 35 10.60 12.83 -4.26
N GLU A 36 9.94 13.55 -5.16
CA GLU A 36 8.80 13.06 -5.93
C GLU A 36 9.22 11.91 -6.84
N VAL A 37 10.33 12.06 -7.56
CA VAL A 37 10.82 11.02 -8.47
C VAL A 37 11.29 9.78 -7.70
N ALA A 38 11.96 9.95 -6.56
CA ALA A 38 12.34 8.82 -5.72
C ALA A 38 11.11 8.07 -5.15
N ALA A 39 10.11 8.81 -4.67
CA ALA A 39 8.86 8.23 -4.16
C ALA A 39 8.09 7.50 -5.27
N ILE A 40 7.92 8.12 -6.44
CA ILE A 40 7.25 7.50 -7.60
C ILE A 40 8.01 6.24 -8.03
N THR A 41 9.34 6.28 -8.08
CA THR A 41 10.17 5.12 -8.43
C THR A 41 9.94 3.97 -7.45
N PHE A 42 9.95 4.26 -6.15
CA PHE A 42 9.64 3.29 -5.11
C PHE A 42 8.25 2.67 -5.31
N PHE A 43 7.20 3.49 -5.39
CA PHE A 43 5.83 3.01 -5.49
C PHE A 43 5.59 2.22 -6.79
N CYS A 44 6.05 2.71 -7.93
CA CYS A 44 5.89 2.03 -9.21
C CYS A 44 6.55 0.65 -9.21
N VAL A 45 7.82 0.56 -8.77
CA VAL A 45 8.54 -0.72 -8.71
C VAL A 45 7.83 -1.69 -7.77
N TYR A 46 7.44 -1.21 -6.58
CA TYR A 46 6.72 -2.03 -5.60
C TYR A 46 5.40 -2.56 -6.15
N LEU A 47 4.57 -1.69 -6.74
CA LEU A 47 3.25 -2.03 -7.29
C LEU A 47 3.35 -2.99 -8.47
N ILE A 48 4.28 -2.77 -9.41
CA ILE A 48 4.48 -3.65 -10.56
C ILE A 48 4.89 -5.04 -10.09
N MET A 49 5.83 -5.14 -9.16
CA MET A 49 6.30 -6.42 -8.66
C MET A 49 5.24 -7.14 -7.83
N SER A 50 4.53 -6.41 -6.97
CA SER A 50 3.45 -6.96 -6.16
C SER A 50 2.29 -7.42 -7.04
N GLY A 51 1.92 -6.67 -8.08
CA GLY A 51 0.89 -7.04 -9.05
C GLY A 51 1.26 -8.28 -9.88
N ARG A 52 2.53 -8.44 -10.25
CA ARG A 52 3.02 -9.68 -10.91
C ARG A 52 2.94 -10.87 -9.96
N ARG A 53 3.29 -10.69 -8.69
CA ARG A 53 3.23 -11.74 -7.67
C ARG A 53 1.81 -12.15 -7.33
N LEU A 54 0.88 -11.18 -7.27
CA LEU A 54 -0.51 -11.41 -6.90
C LEU A 54 -1.18 -12.50 -7.74
N ARG A 55 -0.85 -12.58 -9.03
CA ARG A 55 -1.35 -13.61 -9.97
C ARG A 55 -1.01 -15.05 -9.54
N MET A 56 0.02 -15.22 -8.72
CA MET A 56 0.48 -16.53 -8.25
C MET A 56 0.02 -16.84 -6.81
N MET A 57 -0.59 -15.87 -6.12
CA MET A 57 -1.01 -16.01 -4.72
C MET A 57 -2.37 -16.68 -4.59
N THR A 58 -2.47 -17.95 -5.00
CA THR A 58 -3.69 -18.75 -4.76
C THR A 58 -3.85 -19.04 -3.27
N GLY A 59 -5.07 -19.34 -2.81
CA GLY A 59 -5.32 -19.69 -1.40
C GLY A 59 -4.44 -20.85 -0.92
N LYS A 60 -4.27 -21.89 -1.76
CA LYS A 60 -3.33 -23.00 -1.51
C LYS A 60 -1.89 -22.53 -1.34
N HIS A 61 -1.41 -21.65 -2.22
CA HIS A 61 -0.05 -21.11 -2.12
C HIS A 61 0.17 -20.36 -0.80
N LEU A 62 -0.79 -19.52 -0.40
CA LEU A 62 -0.71 -18.72 0.83
C LEU A 62 -0.78 -19.59 2.07
N LYS A 63 -1.69 -20.58 2.09
CA LYS A 63 -1.82 -21.56 3.15
C LYS A 63 -0.52 -22.31 3.43
N THR A 64 0.14 -22.81 2.39
CA THR A 64 1.38 -23.59 2.53
C THR A 64 2.58 -22.75 2.99
N HIS A 65 2.58 -21.44 2.70
CA HIS A 65 3.69 -20.54 3.03
C HIS A 65 3.40 -19.60 4.21
N ALA A 66 2.33 -19.85 4.96
CA ALA A 66 1.86 -18.99 6.04
C ALA A 66 2.86 -18.85 7.19
N ARG A 67 3.55 -19.95 7.53
CA ARG A 67 4.38 -20.11 8.75
C ARG A 67 5.86 -19.73 8.61
N ASN A 68 6.28 -19.12 7.51
CA ASN A 68 7.64 -18.58 7.43
C ASN A 68 7.73 -17.30 8.27
N THR A 69 7.90 -17.51 9.58
CA THR A 69 8.07 -16.49 10.60
C THR A 69 9.52 -16.03 10.58
N ASP A 70 9.75 -14.84 10.03
CA ASP A 70 10.84 -13.92 10.38
C ASP A 70 10.39 -12.51 9.90
N GLU A 71 10.71 -11.49 10.69
CA GLU A 71 10.65 -10.01 10.54
C GLU A 71 10.59 -9.41 9.10
N PRO A 72 10.20 -8.13 8.81
CA PRO A 72 9.98 -6.93 9.64
C PRO A 72 8.74 -6.11 9.16
N GLU A 73 7.52 -6.63 9.27
CA GLU A 73 6.34 -5.99 8.63
C GLU A 73 6.09 -4.56 9.11
N ALA A 74 6.24 -4.30 10.40
CA ALA A 74 6.04 -2.97 10.98
C ALA A 74 7.01 -1.92 10.39
N VAL A 75 8.28 -2.29 10.17
CA VAL A 75 9.28 -1.37 9.59
C VAL A 75 8.93 -1.06 8.14
N ILE A 76 8.56 -2.06 7.35
CA ILE A 76 8.14 -1.88 5.95
C ILE A 76 6.91 -0.99 5.85
N PHE A 77 5.92 -1.22 6.73
CA PHE A 77 4.73 -0.36 6.81
C PHE A 77 5.10 1.07 7.21
N LEU A 78 5.97 1.25 8.20
CA LEU A 78 6.35 2.57 8.69
C LEU A 78 7.14 3.36 7.65
N VAL A 79 8.08 2.72 6.95
CA VAL A 79 8.83 3.36 5.84
C VAL A 79 7.89 3.75 4.70
N THR A 80 6.97 2.86 4.33
CA THR A 80 6.02 3.12 3.23
C THR A 80 5.02 4.21 3.61
N PHE A 81 4.50 4.19 4.83
CA PHE A 81 3.64 5.23 5.36
C PHE A 81 4.38 6.58 5.41
N GLY A 82 5.63 6.59 5.85
CA GLY A 82 6.49 7.79 5.85
C GLY A 82 6.71 8.35 4.44
N ALA A 83 6.98 7.48 3.46
CA ALA A 83 7.10 7.89 2.06
C ALA A 83 5.79 8.50 1.53
N ALA A 84 4.65 7.86 1.80
CA ALA A 84 3.35 8.35 1.35
C ALA A 84 2.91 9.64 2.07
N ALA A 85 3.24 9.79 3.36
CA ALA A 85 3.04 11.03 4.11
C ALA A 85 3.92 12.17 3.58
N THR A 86 5.16 11.86 3.17
CA THR A 86 6.05 12.83 2.52
C THR A 86 5.46 13.30 1.18
N SER A 87 4.98 12.38 0.35
CA SER A 87 4.25 12.71 -0.89
C SER A 87 3.05 13.61 -0.64
N LEU A 88 2.30 13.34 0.44
CA LEU A 88 1.15 14.14 0.83
C LEU A 88 1.54 15.57 1.24
N ALA A 89 2.60 15.70 2.03
CA ALA A 89 3.15 16.99 2.42
C ALA A 89 3.67 17.78 1.22
N SER A 90 4.41 17.13 0.31
CA SER A 90 4.86 17.73 -0.95
C SER A 90 3.69 18.29 -1.75
N LEU A 91 2.61 17.52 -1.93
CA LEU A 91 1.42 17.97 -2.65
C LEU A 91 0.73 19.15 -1.94
N PHE A 92 0.62 19.10 -0.62
CA PHE A 92 0.05 20.20 0.16
C PHE A 92 0.84 21.50 -0.03
N PHE A 93 2.18 21.45 0.04
CA PHE A 93 3.02 22.62 -0.18
C PHE A 93 3.01 23.09 -1.63
N ALA A 94 2.94 22.17 -2.59
CA ALA A 94 2.82 22.51 -4.02
C ALA A 94 1.52 23.27 -4.30
N LEU A 95 0.41 22.89 -3.65
CA LEU A 95 -0.90 23.50 -3.82
C LEU A 95 -1.12 24.82 -3.03
N ASN A 96 -0.39 25.04 -1.94
CA ASN A 96 -0.56 26.20 -1.05
C ASN A 96 0.61 27.20 -1.09
N GLY A 97 1.65 26.94 -1.89
CA GLY A 97 2.78 27.84 -2.05
C GLY A 97 2.40 29.16 -2.72
N GLN A 98 3.13 30.22 -2.40
CA GLN A 98 2.98 31.50 -3.11
C GLN A 98 3.70 31.41 -4.47
N GLY A 99 2.95 31.60 -5.57
CA GLY A 99 3.47 31.61 -6.94
C GLY A 99 2.97 30.44 -7.81
N THR A 100 3.02 30.60 -9.13
CA THR A 100 2.66 29.56 -10.09
C THR A 100 3.73 28.46 -10.10
N ARG A 101 3.36 27.25 -9.65
CA ARG A 101 4.23 26.07 -9.76
C ARG A 101 4.19 25.51 -11.20
N PRO A 102 5.29 24.93 -11.71
CA PRO A 102 5.27 24.22 -12.98
C PRO A 102 4.23 23.10 -12.98
N THR A 103 3.42 22.97 -14.03
CA THR A 103 2.39 21.93 -14.17
C THR A 103 2.94 20.52 -13.93
N LEU A 104 4.20 20.28 -14.30
CA LEU A 104 4.89 19.01 -14.08
C LEU A 104 5.09 18.69 -12.59
N GLU A 105 5.44 19.69 -11.77
CA GLU A 105 5.65 19.50 -10.32
C GLU A 105 4.35 19.04 -9.65
N LEU A 106 3.25 19.73 -9.96
CA LEU A 106 1.93 19.40 -9.44
C LEU A 106 1.48 18.01 -9.91
N ALA A 107 1.71 17.67 -11.19
CA ALA A 107 1.39 16.36 -11.73
C ALA A 107 2.18 15.23 -11.05
N LEU A 108 3.48 15.42 -10.80
CA LEU A 108 4.33 14.46 -10.10
C LEU A 108 3.91 14.31 -8.63
N ALA A 109 3.64 15.42 -7.94
CA ALA A 109 3.15 15.38 -6.56
C ALA A 109 1.82 14.59 -6.48
N PHE A 110 0.87 14.89 -7.35
CA PHE A 110 -0.42 14.18 -7.41
C PHE A 110 -0.23 12.68 -7.72
N ALA A 111 0.58 12.34 -8.73
CA ALA A 111 0.90 10.96 -9.07
C ALA A 111 1.54 10.21 -7.89
N SER A 112 2.45 10.86 -7.15
CA SER A 112 3.11 10.25 -5.99
C SER A 112 2.12 9.91 -4.88
N VAL A 113 1.11 10.75 -4.63
CA VAL A 113 0.08 10.50 -3.62
C VAL A 113 -0.83 9.35 -4.04
N VAL A 114 -1.28 9.31 -5.30
CA VAL A 114 -2.12 8.21 -5.82
C VAL A 114 -1.37 6.86 -5.77
N LEU A 115 -0.08 6.86 -6.14
CA LEU A 115 0.76 5.67 -6.09
C LEU A 115 1.06 5.24 -4.64
N GLY A 116 1.29 6.18 -3.73
CA GLY A 116 1.48 5.93 -2.30
C GLY A 116 0.22 5.32 -1.66
N TRP A 117 -0.95 5.87 -1.98
CA TRP A 117 -2.25 5.33 -1.58
C TRP A 117 -2.43 3.87 -2.04
N ALA A 118 -2.21 3.60 -3.33
CA ALA A 118 -2.31 2.23 -3.86
C ALA A 118 -1.31 1.28 -3.19
N THR A 119 -0.09 1.76 -2.91
CA THR A 119 0.96 0.96 -2.24
C THR A 119 0.53 0.55 -0.83
N ILE A 120 -0.05 1.47 -0.05
CA ILE A 120 -0.56 1.18 1.30
C ILE A 120 -1.64 0.08 1.24
N HIS A 121 -2.58 0.15 0.29
CA HIS A 121 -3.63 -0.86 0.17
C HIS A 121 -3.12 -2.21 -0.31
N VAL A 122 -2.14 -2.25 -1.22
CA VAL A 122 -1.47 -3.50 -1.58
C VAL A 122 -0.75 -4.09 -0.37
N MET A 123 -0.02 -3.28 0.41
CA MET A 123 0.64 -3.77 1.63
C MET A 123 -0.35 -4.29 2.67
N ALA A 124 -1.44 -3.56 2.91
CA ALA A 124 -2.50 -3.98 3.82
C ALA A 124 -3.14 -5.31 3.37
N ALA A 125 -3.35 -5.52 2.06
CA ALA A 125 -3.83 -6.79 1.52
C ALA A 125 -2.87 -7.95 1.85
N MET A 126 -1.57 -7.74 1.65
CA MET A 126 -0.55 -8.75 1.98
C MET A 126 -0.51 -9.06 3.48
N HIS A 127 -0.72 -8.05 4.33
CA HIS A 127 -0.78 -8.21 5.78
C HIS A 127 -2.04 -8.95 6.23
N TYR A 128 -3.21 -8.62 5.67
CA TYR A 128 -4.44 -9.39 5.93
C TYR A 128 -4.28 -10.86 5.53
N ALA A 129 -3.70 -11.12 4.36
CA ALA A 129 -3.42 -12.48 3.91
C ALA A 129 -2.52 -13.22 4.90
N HIS A 130 -1.46 -12.56 5.38
CA HIS A 130 -0.55 -13.15 6.35
C HIS A 130 -1.25 -13.47 7.67
N VAL A 131 -1.95 -12.49 8.27
CA VAL A 131 -2.65 -12.67 9.55
C VAL A 131 -3.74 -13.76 9.45
N TYR A 132 -4.49 -13.78 8.35
CA TYR A 132 -5.52 -14.79 8.09
C TYR A 132 -4.93 -16.21 8.04
N TRP A 133 -3.86 -16.41 7.26
CA TRP A 133 -3.30 -17.74 7.05
C TRP A 133 -2.39 -18.21 8.20
N VAL A 134 -1.76 -17.31 8.96
CA VAL A 134 -1.00 -17.65 10.17
C VAL A 134 -1.92 -18.07 11.31
N SER A 135 -3.01 -17.32 11.55
CA SER A 135 -3.96 -17.61 12.62
C SER A 135 -4.66 -18.95 12.44
N GLY A 136 -4.72 -19.44 11.19
CA GLY A 136 -5.30 -20.73 10.84
C GLY A 136 -4.45 -21.96 11.15
N GLY A 137 -3.22 -21.82 11.72
CA GLY A 137 -2.39 -22.81 12.41
C GLY A 137 -2.07 -24.16 11.73
N ASP A 138 -3.10 -24.90 11.35
CA ASP A 138 -3.13 -26.27 10.83
C ASP A 138 -3.86 -26.37 9.46
N GLY A 139 -4.37 -25.25 8.95
CA GLY A 139 -5.11 -25.23 7.69
C GLY A 139 -6.49 -25.88 7.74
N GLN A 140 -6.91 -26.34 8.94
CA GLN A 140 -8.15 -27.06 9.21
C GLN A 140 -9.09 -26.25 10.10
N SER A 141 -8.59 -25.24 10.82
CA SER A 141 -9.42 -24.31 11.58
C SER A 141 -10.46 -23.62 10.67
N PRO A 142 -11.77 -23.63 11.02
CA PRO A 142 -12.82 -23.03 10.19
C PRO A 142 -12.63 -21.51 10.03
N ALA A 143 -13.11 -20.96 8.90
CA ALA A 143 -13.00 -19.54 8.53
C ALA A 143 -13.25 -18.52 9.68
N PRO A 144 -14.28 -18.67 10.56
CA PRO A 144 -14.50 -17.73 11.67
C PRO A 144 -13.33 -17.60 12.65
N GLN A 145 -12.41 -18.56 12.70
CA GLN A 145 -11.24 -18.49 13.57
C GLN A 145 -10.06 -17.72 12.95
N ARG A 146 -10.12 -17.37 11.65
CA ARG A 146 -9.05 -16.70 10.90
C ARG A 146 -9.22 -15.18 10.79
N GLY A 147 -10.27 -14.62 11.38
CA GLY A 147 -10.49 -13.18 11.51
C GLY A 147 -11.18 -12.49 10.34
N LEU A 148 -11.23 -13.13 9.16
CA LEU A 148 -12.04 -12.72 8.01
C LEU A 148 -12.91 -13.89 7.55
N ASP A 149 -14.09 -13.60 7.02
CA ASP A 149 -14.98 -14.59 6.40
C ASP A 149 -15.36 -14.08 5.00
N PHE A 150 -14.90 -14.80 3.98
CA PHE A 150 -15.12 -14.45 2.58
C PHE A 150 -16.29 -15.29 2.04
N PRO A 151 -17.32 -14.65 1.44
CA PRO A 151 -18.50 -15.37 0.96
C PRO A 151 -18.11 -16.39 -0.10
N GLU A 152 -18.59 -17.62 0.08
CA GLU A 152 -18.40 -18.75 -0.86
C GLU A 152 -16.93 -19.02 -1.23
N THR A 153 -15.97 -18.55 -0.43
CA THR A 153 -14.55 -18.57 -0.74
C THR A 153 -13.76 -19.21 0.41
N PRO A 154 -13.73 -20.56 0.49
CA PRO A 154 -13.09 -21.27 1.61
C PRO A 154 -11.55 -21.18 1.60
N GLU A 155 -10.94 -20.89 0.44
CA GLU A 155 -9.50 -20.73 0.26
C GLU A 155 -9.18 -19.39 -0.43
N PRO A 156 -9.32 -18.24 0.27
CA PRO A 156 -9.11 -16.93 -0.32
C PRO A 156 -7.65 -16.75 -0.78
N GLY A 157 -7.50 -16.30 -2.02
CA GLY A 157 -6.24 -15.93 -2.65
C GLY A 157 -5.93 -14.44 -2.50
N GLY A 158 -4.86 -13.99 -3.15
CA GLY A 158 -4.37 -12.63 -3.07
C GLY A 158 -5.38 -11.59 -3.56
N TYR A 159 -6.17 -11.91 -4.59
CA TYR A 159 -7.20 -11.00 -5.11
C TYR A 159 -8.32 -10.76 -4.09
N ASP A 160 -8.68 -11.73 -3.27
CA ASP A 160 -9.72 -11.59 -2.25
C ASP A 160 -9.26 -10.62 -1.15
N PHE A 161 -8.00 -10.74 -0.70
CA PHE A 161 -7.42 -9.79 0.25
C PHE A 161 -7.19 -8.40 -0.37
N LEU A 162 -6.83 -8.34 -1.66
CA LEU A 162 -6.70 -7.08 -2.38
C LEU A 162 -8.05 -6.37 -2.48
N TYR A 163 -9.09 -7.10 -2.85
CA TYR A 163 -10.48 -6.62 -2.89
C TYR A 163 -10.88 -6.06 -1.52
N PHE A 164 -10.73 -6.84 -0.45
CA PHE A 164 -11.05 -6.38 0.90
C PHE A 164 -10.30 -5.10 1.27
N SER A 165 -8.99 -5.07 1.03
CA SER A 165 -8.14 -3.92 1.35
C SER A 165 -8.54 -2.65 0.60
N PHE A 166 -8.77 -2.75 -0.72
CA PHE A 166 -9.15 -1.62 -1.55
C PHE A 166 -10.58 -1.13 -1.25
N VAL A 167 -11.52 -2.01 -0.88
CA VAL A 167 -12.85 -1.58 -0.44
C VAL A 167 -12.77 -0.72 0.82
N ILE A 168 -11.93 -1.10 1.80
CA ILE A 168 -11.66 -0.25 2.97
C ILE A 168 -11.00 1.07 2.54
N GLY A 169 -10.08 1.02 1.59
CA GLY A 169 -9.42 2.19 1.00
C GLY A 169 -10.36 3.17 0.30
N MET A 170 -11.32 2.67 -0.48
CA MET A 170 -12.17 3.50 -1.33
C MET A 170 -13.46 3.96 -0.66
N THR A 171 -14.13 3.12 0.14
CA THR A 171 -15.53 3.35 0.55
C THR A 171 -15.83 3.14 2.04
N ALA A 172 -14.82 3.11 2.91
CA ALA A 172 -14.95 3.01 4.37
C ALA A 172 -15.86 1.85 4.88
N GLN A 173 -15.99 0.78 4.07
CA GLN A 173 -16.62 -0.53 4.34
C GLN A 173 -17.97 -0.78 3.65
N THR A 174 -17.89 -1.12 2.36
CA THR A 174 -18.93 -1.84 1.61
C THR A 174 -18.39 -3.19 1.11
N SER A 175 -17.73 -3.95 1.99
CA SER A 175 -17.24 -5.30 1.67
C SER A 175 -18.28 -6.34 2.08
N ASP A 176 -18.47 -7.36 1.26
CA ASP A 176 -19.19 -8.59 1.59
C ASP A 176 -18.39 -9.50 2.55
N VAL A 177 -17.13 -9.16 2.82
CA VAL A 177 -16.24 -9.85 3.77
C VAL A 177 -16.51 -9.42 5.21
N ALA A 178 -16.78 -10.39 6.09
CA ALA A 178 -17.05 -10.14 7.50
C ALA A 178 -15.79 -10.24 8.38
N LEU A 179 -15.67 -9.35 9.37
CA LEU A 179 -14.62 -9.41 10.41
C LEU A 179 -15.07 -10.32 11.56
N THR A 180 -14.37 -11.44 11.77
CA THR A 180 -14.79 -12.49 12.72
C THR A 180 -14.00 -12.51 14.03
N SER A 181 -12.92 -11.72 14.14
CA SER A 181 -12.13 -11.62 15.38
C SER A 181 -11.81 -10.17 15.78
N THR A 182 -11.69 -9.93 17.09
CA THR A 182 -11.29 -8.61 17.62
C THR A 182 -9.89 -8.21 17.18
N ALA A 183 -8.96 -9.16 17.05
CA ALA A 183 -7.62 -8.89 16.54
C ALA A 183 -7.66 -8.32 15.12
N MET A 184 -8.46 -8.93 14.22
CA MET A 184 -8.61 -8.43 12.85
C MET A 184 -9.34 -7.08 12.81
N ARG A 185 -10.32 -6.86 13.71
CA ARG A 185 -10.99 -5.54 13.85
C ARG A 185 -10.00 -4.43 14.21
N ARG A 186 -9.01 -4.69 15.08
CA ARG A 186 -7.99 -3.70 15.44
C ARG A 186 -7.11 -3.32 14.25
N ILE A 187 -6.68 -4.31 13.45
CA ILE A 187 -5.91 -4.08 12.23
C ILE A 187 -6.75 -3.26 11.23
N ASN A 188 -8.00 -3.67 11.02
CA ASN A 188 -8.90 -3.00 10.11
C ASN A 188 -9.21 -1.56 10.54
N LEU A 189 -9.35 -1.30 11.84
CA LEU A 189 -9.57 0.04 12.36
C LEU A 189 -8.39 0.96 12.03
N MET A 190 -7.15 0.50 12.23
CA MET A 190 -5.96 1.28 11.88
C MET A 190 -5.91 1.58 10.37
N HIS A 191 -6.18 0.57 9.54
CA HIS A 191 -6.23 0.73 8.10
C HIS A 191 -7.32 1.72 7.68
N ALA A 192 -8.53 1.61 8.21
CA ALA A 192 -9.65 2.50 7.90
C ALA A 192 -9.37 3.97 8.30
N ILE A 193 -8.73 4.21 9.44
CA ILE A 193 -8.32 5.56 9.86
C ILE A 193 -7.34 6.16 8.84
N VAL A 194 -6.31 5.39 8.44
CA VAL A 194 -5.34 5.84 7.43
C VAL A 194 -6.03 6.13 6.10
N SER A 195 -6.91 5.24 5.63
CA SER A 195 -7.68 5.42 4.40
C SER A 195 -8.54 6.68 4.41
N PHE A 196 -9.21 6.97 5.53
CA PHE A 196 -10.05 8.15 5.69
C PHE A 196 -9.26 9.45 5.46
N PHE A 197 -8.09 9.59 6.09
CA PHE A 197 -7.25 10.77 5.91
C PHE A 197 -6.70 10.88 4.49
N PHE A 198 -6.28 9.77 3.88
CA PHE A 198 -5.85 9.77 2.47
C PHE A 198 -6.95 10.27 1.53
N ASN A 199 -8.17 9.74 1.65
CA ASN A 199 -9.29 10.13 0.79
C ASN A 199 -9.64 11.61 0.98
N THR A 200 -9.61 12.09 2.23
CA THR A 200 -9.88 13.49 2.54
C THR A 200 -8.88 14.41 1.83
N VAL A 201 -7.59 14.10 1.89
CA VAL A 201 -6.56 14.93 1.26
C VAL A 201 -6.56 14.79 -0.27
N LEU A 202 -6.79 13.59 -0.81
CA LEU A 202 -6.92 13.39 -2.26
C LEU A 202 -8.06 14.21 -2.85
N VAL A 203 -9.23 14.22 -2.20
CA VAL A 203 -10.38 15.03 -2.63
C VAL A 203 -10.05 16.52 -2.53
N ALA A 204 -9.47 16.98 -1.43
CA ALA A 204 -9.08 18.38 -1.25
C ALA A 204 -8.07 18.83 -2.32
N ALA A 205 -7.07 17.99 -2.62
CA ALA A 205 -6.06 18.25 -3.64
C ALA A 205 -6.66 18.30 -5.05
N ALA A 206 -7.56 17.37 -5.38
CA ALA A 206 -8.25 17.34 -6.67
C ALA A 206 -9.11 18.59 -6.89
N VAL A 207 -9.85 19.05 -5.86
CA VAL A 207 -10.64 20.28 -5.93
C VAL A 207 -9.75 21.49 -6.14
N ASN A 208 -8.66 21.61 -5.38
CA ASN A 208 -7.73 22.74 -5.52
C ASN A 208 -7.09 22.77 -6.92
N ALA A 209 -6.62 21.62 -7.41
CA ALA A 209 -6.08 21.50 -8.76
C ALA A 209 -7.10 21.91 -9.84
N ALA A 210 -8.37 21.50 -9.70
CA ALA A 210 -9.43 21.88 -10.63
C ALA A 210 -9.69 23.40 -10.65
N VAL A 211 -9.70 24.05 -9.47
CA VAL A 211 -9.85 25.51 -9.36
C VAL A 211 -8.68 26.24 -10.02
N GLN A 212 -7.44 25.77 -9.81
CA GLN A 212 -6.25 26.38 -10.41
C GLN A 212 -6.19 26.22 -11.94
N LEU A 213 -6.73 25.13 -12.49
CA LEU A 213 -6.78 24.90 -13.94
C LEU A 213 -7.92 25.64 -14.64
N ALA A 214 -8.98 26.00 -13.90
CA ALA A 214 -10.14 26.71 -14.44
C ALA A 214 -10.02 28.24 -14.37
N GLY A 215 -9.13 28.76 -13.53
CA GLY A 215 -8.78 30.19 -13.44
C GLY A 215 -7.61 30.56 -14.35
#